data_AF-A0A938FUS4-F1
#
_entry.id   AF-A0A938FUS4-F1
#
_cell.length_a   1.000
_cell.length_b   1.000
_cell.length_c   1.000
_cell.angle_alpha   90.00
_cell.angle_beta   90.00
_cell.angle_gamma   90.00
#
_symmetry.space_group_name_H-M   'P 1'
#
loop_
_entity.id
_entity.type
_entity.pdbx_description
1 polymer ?
#
loop_
_entity_poly.entity_id
_entity_poly.type
_entity_poly.pdbx_seq_one_letter_code
_entity_poly.pdbx_strand_id
1 'polypeptide(L)'
;MAVTLMSRDHVLHKVRTALGRSAGQPAPPAPPVRLRVPLGEAAPSGPGRVDLFLRNVEGLAGKPYLAGCASAARDYVAELVRGRAAVASNEPLLEEIGITALEGVRSRFAGAEDLRAACASA
;
A
#
# COMPACT_ATOMS: atom_id res chain seq x y z
N MET A 1 21.70 -34.19 31.84
CA MET A 1 21.43 -33.08 30.88
C MET A 1 21.95 -31.74 31.42
N ALA A 2 23.28 -31.55 31.51
CA ALA A 2 23.90 -30.36 32.13
C ALA A 2 24.79 -29.54 31.17
N VAL A 3 25.11 -30.09 29.99
CA VAL A 3 26.06 -29.50 29.03
C VAL A 3 25.49 -28.27 28.30
N THR A 4 24.18 -28.23 28.07
CA THR A 4 23.51 -27.11 27.37
C THR A 4 23.42 -25.83 28.19
N LEU A 5 23.30 -25.92 29.51
CA LEU A 5 23.26 -24.77 30.43
C LEU A 5 24.62 -24.06 30.50
N MET A 6 25.71 -24.83 30.63
CA MET A 6 27.08 -24.29 30.66
C MET A 6 27.46 -23.61 29.33
N SER A 7 27.03 -24.17 28.20
CA SER A 7 27.23 -23.57 26.88
C SER A 7 26.52 -22.22 26.75
N ARG A 8 25.25 -22.14 27.16
CA ARG A 8 24.48 -20.89 27.17
C ARG A 8 25.10 -19.84 28.07
N ASP A 9 25.48 -20.20 29.29
CA ASP A 9 26.03 -19.24 30.26
C ASP A 9 27.41 -18.74 29.83
N HIS A 10 28.22 -19.58 29.17
CA HIS A 10 29.49 -19.18 28.56
C HIS A 10 29.29 -18.19 27.42
N VAL A 11 28.32 -18.45 26.53
CA VAL A 11 27.97 -17.52 25.43
C VAL A 11 27.47 -16.19 26.00
N LEU A 12 26.54 -16.22 26.96
CA LEU A 12 26.02 -15.01 27.59
C LEU A 12 27.09 -14.26 28.37
N HIS A 13 28.05 -14.96 28.98
CA HIS A 13 29.20 -14.34 29.61
C HIS A 13 30.07 -13.61 28.59
N LYS A 14 30.44 -14.25 27.48
CA LYS A 14 31.23 -13.60 26.41
C LYS A 14 30.53 -12.37 25.83
N VAL A 15 29.23 -12.45 25.56
CA VAL A 15 28.43 -11.32 25.07
C VAL A 15 28.42 -10.18 26.08
N ARG A 16 28.22 -10.47 27.38
CA ARG A 16 28.28 -9.47 28.45
C ARG A 16 29.63 -8.80 28.53
N THR A 17 30.72 -9.56 28.52
CA THR A 17 32.09 -9.05 28.54
C THR A 17 32.38 -8.14 27.33
N ALA A 18 31.99 -8.55 26.13
CA ALA A 18 32.17 -7.75 24.91
C ALA A 18 31.39 -6.43 24.93
N LEU A 19 30.22 -6.42 25.58
CA LEU A 19 29.40 -5.22 25.75
C LEU A 19 29.79 -4.38 26.99
N GLY A 20 30.77 -4.82 27.79
CA GLY A 20 31.14 -4.16 29.06
C GLY A 20 30.05 -4.21 30.13
N ARG A 21 29.21 -5.25 30.10
CA ARG A 21 28.01 -5.39 30.96
C ARG A 21 28.15 -6.50 31.99
N SER A 22 27.43 -6.36 33.10
CA SER A 22 27.34 -7.38 34.16
C SER A 22 26.05 -8.20 34.08
N ALA A 23 26.05 -9.41 34.64
CA ALA A 23 24.82 -10.20 34.78
C ALA A 23 23.82 -9.44 35.67
N GLY A 24 22.54 -9.42 35.28
CA GLY A 24 21.51 -8.69 36.00
C GLY A 24 21.52 -7.16 35.82
N GLN A 25 22.48 -6.60 35.07
CA GLN A 25 22.50 -5.16 34.79
C GLN A 25 21.32 -4.78 33.87
N PRO A 26 20.43 -3.86 34.29
CA PRO A 26 19.27 -3.47 33.50
C PRO A 26 19.71 -2.82 32.18
N ALA A 27 18.96 -3.12 31.11
CA ALA A 27 19.20 -2.52 29.79
C ALA A 27 19.10 -0.99 29.89
N PRO A 28 19.94 -0.23 29.17
CA PRO A 28 19.76 1.22 29.11
C PRO A 28 18.39 1.54 28.51
N PRO A 29 17.79 2.69 28.89
CA PRO A 29 16.55 3.12 28.27
C PRO A 29 16.74 3.23 26.75
N ALA A 30 15.70 2.88 26.00
CA ALA A 30 15.71 3.00 24.54
C ALA A 30 16.05 4.45 24.15
N PRO A 31 16.86 4.67 23.09
CA PRO A 31 17.11 6.02 22.61
C PRO A 31 15.79 6.67 22.17
N PRO A 32 15.68 8.01 22.25
CA PRO A 32 14.48 8.69 21.81
C PRO A 32 14.23 8.43 20.32
N VAL A 33 12.96 8.23 19.96
CA VAL A 33 12.54 8.06 18.56
C VAL A 33 12.95 9.30 17.77
N ARG A 34 13.84 9.11 16.78
CA ARG A 34 14.29 10.20 15.89
C ARG A 34 13.40 10.37 14.67
N LEU A 35 12.55 9.39 14.38
CA LEU A 35 11.59 9.43 13.29
C LEU A 35 10.49 10.44 13.63
N ARG A 36 10.54 11.62 13.02
CA ARG A 36 9.43 12.58 13.05
C ARG A 36 8.66 12.45 11.75
N VAL A 37 7.53 11.73 11.81
CA VAL A 37 6.51 11.84 10.77
C VAL A 37 5.85 13.21 10.97
N PRO A 38 5.81 14.10 9.97
CA PRO A 38 5.04 15.32 10.07
C PRO A 38 3.59 14.93 10.35
N LEU A 39 3.11 15.20 11.58
CA LEU A 39 1.74 14.94 12.02
C LEU A 39 0.70 15.84 11.31
N GLY A 40 1.13 16.68 10.36
CA GLY A 40 0.29 17.49 9.46
C GLY A 40 -0.12 16.75 8.18
N GLU A 41 -0.31 17.46 7.07
CA GLU A 41 -0.83 17.04 5.74
C GLU A 41 -0.38 15.65 5.21
N ALA A 42 0.71 15.08 5.71
CA ALA A 42 1.22 13.73 5.38
C ALA A 42 0.84 12.63 6.39
N ALA A 43 0.00 12.90 7.40
CA ALA A 43 -0.51 11.90 8.33
C ALA A 43 -1.29 10.81 7.56
N PRO A 44 -1.19 9.52 7.95
CA PRO A 44 -1.78 8.36 7.26
C PRO A 44 -3.29 8.44 6.98
N SER A 45 -4.00 9.41 7.57
CA SER A 45 -5.46 9.61 7.43
C SER A 45 -5.85 11.07 7.14
N GLY A 46 -4.91 11.96 6.79
CA GLY A 46 -5.17 13.38 6.52
C GLY A 46 -5.56 13.67 5.06
N PRO A 47 -6.25 14.80 4.79
CA PRO A 47 -6.65 15.20 3.43
C PRO A 47 -5.46 15.34 2.47
N GLY A 48 -4.29 15.76 2.98
CA GLY A 48 -3.08 15.91 2.15
C GLY A 48 -2.53 14.62 1.55
N ARG A 49 -2.98 13.43 1.99
CA ARG A 49 -2.63 12.16 1.33
C ARG A 49 -3.34 11.97 0.00
N VAL A 50 -4.61 12.32 -0.06
CA VAL A 50 -5.37 12.23 -1.32
C VAL A 50 -4.75 13.22 -2.30
N ASP A 51 -4.48 14.45 -1.87
CA ASP A 51 -3.83 15.46 -2.71
C ASP A 51 -2.45 15.01 -3.19
N LEU A 52 -1.63 14.42 -2.31
CA LEU A 52 -0.33 13.87 -2.69
C LEU A 52 -0.46 12.71 -3.69
N PHE A 53 -1.43 11.81 -3.50
CA PHE A 53 -1.70 10.73 -4.43
C PHE A 53 -2.12 11.26 -5.80
N LEU A 54 -3.07 12.20 -5.84
CA LEU A 54 -3.54 12.83 -7.07
C LEU A 54 -2.38 13.49 -7.83
N ARG A 55 -1.56 14.30 -7.13
CA ARG A 55 -0.37 14.95 -7.72
C ARG A 55 0.63 13.94 -8.28
N ASN A 56 0.86 12.84 -7.59
CA ASN A 56 1.78 11.80 -8.07
C ASN A 56 1.22 11.06 -9.29
N VAL A 57 -0.10 10.78 -9.32
CA VAL A 57 -0.74 10.17 -10.49
C VAL A 57 -0.68 11.12 -11.69
N GLU A 58 -0.95 12.42 -11.49
CA GLU A 58 -0.79 13.45 -12.52
C GLU A 58 0.66 13.54 -13.02
N GLY A 59 1.65 13.43 -12.11
CA GLY A 59 3.07 13.37 -12.46
C GLY A 59 3.45 12.19 -13.35
N LEU A 60 2.67 11.10 -13.34
CA LEU A 60 2.79 9.95 -14.23
C LEU A 60 1.95 10.10 -15.52
N ALA A 61 1.51 11.32 -15.84
CA ALA A 61 0.56 11.63 -16.92
C ALA A 61 -0.81 10.94 -16.77
N GLY A 62 -1.15 10.50 -15.56
CA GLY A 62 -2.48 10.01 -15.23
C GLY A 62 -3.50 11.16 -15.15
N LYS A 63 -4.78 10.82 -15.29
CA LYS A 63 -5.90 11.76 -15.19
C LYS A 63 -6.85 11.32 -14.08
N PRO A 64 -6.47 11.52 -12.81
CA PRO A 64 -7.29 11.05 -11.70
C PRO A 64 -8.57 11.88 -11.59
N TYR A 65 -9.63 11.26 -11.06
CA TYR A 65 -10.89 11.93 -10.74
C TYR A 65 -11.25 11.62 -9.29
N LEU A 66 -11.41 12.66 -8.48
CA LEU A 66 -11.83 12.52 -7.08
C LEU A 66 -13.35 12.64 -7.00
N ALA A 67 -14.03 11.50 -6.95
CA ALA A 67 -15.47 11.44 -6.79
C ALA A 67 -15.89 11.71 -5.34
N GLY A 68 -16.92 12.54 -5.15
CA GLY A 68 -17.51 12.79 -3.82
C GLY A 68 -18.39 11.64 -3.31
N CYS A 69 -18.82 10.74 -4.19
CA CYS A 69 -19.64 9.59 -3.86
C CYS A 69 -19.56 8.52 -4.97
N ALA A 70 -20.10 7.32 -4.69
CA ALA A 70 -20.07 6.19 -5.61
C ALA A 70 -20.80 6.46 -6.94
N SER A 71 -21.95 7.14 -6.90
CA SER A 71 -22.71 7.47 -8.11
C SER A 71 -21.94 8.45 -9.00
N ALA A 72 -21.33 9.49 -8.41
CA ALA A 72 -20.49 10.43 -9.16
C ALA A 72 -19.29 9.73 -9.83
N ALA A 73 -18.68 8.74 -9.17
CA ALA A 73 -17.61 7.93 -9.76
C ALA A 73 -18.12 7.14 -10.98
N ARG A 74 -19.25 6.46 -10.84
CA ARG A 74 -19.85 5.67 -11.90
C ARG A 74 -20.25 6.54 -13.10
N ASP A 75 -20.91 7.67 -12.85
CA ASP A 75 -21.37 8.57 -13.90
C ASP A 75 -20.18 9.15 -14.68
N TYR A 76 -19.13 9.60 -13.99
CA TYR A 76 -17.91 10.07 -14.63
C TYR A 76 -17.29 9.00 -15.55
N VAL A 77 -17.21 7.76 -15.09
CA VAL A 77 -16.66 6.67 -15.90
C VAL A 77 -17.58 6.34 -17.08
N ALA A 78 -18.89 6.33 -16.89
CA ALA A 78 -19.86 6.10 -17.97
C ALA A 78 -19.72 7.13 -19.09
N GLU A 79 -19.53 8.41 -18.76
CA GLU A 79 -19.24 9.46 -19.73
C GLU A 79 -17.89 9.23 -20.44
N LEU A 80 -16.85 8.88 -19.67
CA LEU A 80 -15.49 8.71 -20.17
C LEU A 80 -15.37 7.57 -21.19
N VAL A 81 -16.08 6.47 -20.94
CA VAL A 81 -16.03 5.25 -21.77
C VAL A 81 -17.14 5.19 -22.82
N ARG A 82 -18.00 6.22 -22.91
CA ARG A 82 -19.14 6.19 -23.83
C ARG A 82 -18.71 5.89 -25.27
N GLY A 83 -19.22 4.78 -25.81
CA GLY A 83 -18.94 4.35 -27.18
C GLY A 83 -17.50 3.87 -27.41
N ARG A 84 -16.75 3.56 -26.35
CA ARG A 84 -15.36 3.09 -26.39
C ARG A 84 -15.22 1.80 -25.61
N ALA A 85 -14.26 0.97 -26.01
CA ALA A 85 -13.85 -0.15 -25.18
C ALA A 85 -13.00 0.37 -24.01
N ALA A 86 -13.14 -0.26 -22.85
CA ALA A 86 -12.32 0.07 -21.69
C ALA A 86 -12.00 -1.19 -20.88
N VAL A 87 -10.87 -1.16 -20.19
CA VAL A 87 -10.40 -2.24 -19.33
C VAL A 87 -10.40 -1.76 -17.89
N ALA A 88 -11.19 -2.41 -17.05
CA ALA A 88 -11.21 -2.19 -15.60
C ALA A 88 -10.32 -3.22 -14.89
N SER A 89 -9.71 -2.81 -13.78
CA SER A 89 -9.00 -3.72 -12.89
C SER A 89 -9.98 -4.69 -12.20
N ASN A 90 -9.45 -5.72 -11.55
CA ASN A 90 -10.24 -6.72 -10.82
C ASN A 90 -10.60 -6.26 -9.39
N GLU A 91 -10.62 -4.95 -9.14
CA GLU A 91 -10.86 -4.45 -7.79
C GLU A 91 -12.33 -4.58 -7.41
N PRO A 92 -12.69 -5.20 -6.27
CA PRO A 92 -14.09 -5.47 -5.90
C PRO A 92 -14.95 -4.21 -5.85
N LEU A 93 -14.37 -3.09 -5.43
CA LEU A 93 -15.05 -1.80 -5.38
C LEU A 93 -15.65 -1.38 -6.73
N LEU A 94 -14.97 -1.68 -7.85
CA LEU A 94 -15.44 -1.30 -9.19
C LEU A 94 -16.72 -2.06 -9.59
N GLU A 95 -16.88 -3.28 -9.08
CA GLU A 95 -18.09 -4.07 -9.25
C GLU A 95 -19.20 -3.60 -8.32
N GLU A 96 -18.88 -3.32 -7.05
CA GLU A 96 -19.84 -2.80 -6.08
C GLU A 96 -20.49 -1.48 -6.54
N ILE A 97 -19.70 -0.59 -7.16
CA ILE A 97 -20.20 0.68 -7.70
C ILE A 97 -20.74 0.56 -9.14
N GLY A 98 -20.71 -0.64 -9.74
CA GLY A 98 -21.30 -0.92 -11.05
C GLY A 98 -20.54 -0.37 -12.26
N ILE A 99 -19.23 -0.08 -12.13
CA ILE A 99 -18.38 0.33 -13.25
C ILE A 99 -18.11 -0.85 -14.19
N THR A 100 -17.91 -2.05 -13.65
CA THR A 100 -17.66 -3.25 -14.46
C THR A 100 -18.86 -3.68 -15.30
N ALA A 101 -20.06 -3.17 -14.99
CA ALA A 101 -21.30 -3.43 -15.71
C ALA A 101 -21.60 -2.37 -16.80
N LEU A 102 -20.76 -1.36 -16.98
CA LEU A 102 -20.92 -0.36 -18.02
C LEU A 102 -20.63 -0.96 -19.40
N GLU A 103 -21.34 -0.47 -20.42
CA GLU A 103 -21.16 -0.93 -21.81
C GLU A 103 -19.72 -0.69 -22.27
N GLY A 104 -19.13 -1.69 -22.94
CA GLY A 104 -17.75 -1.62 -23.44
C GLY A 104 -16.66 -1.85 -22.38
N VAL A 105 -17.02 -1.93 -21.08
CA VAL A 105 -16.06 -2.22 -20.01
C VAL A 105 -15.84 -3.72 -19.88
N ARG A 106 -14.57 -4.13 -19.94
CA ARG A 106 -14.14 -5.51 -19.69
C ARG A 106 -13.35 -5.57 -18.38
N SER A 107 -13.54 -6.62 -17.60
CA SER A 107 -12.86 -6.84 -16.30
C SER A 107 -12.69 -8.34 -16.05
N ARG A 108 -12.16 -8.69 -14.87
CA ARG A 108 -12.02 -10.09 -14.39
C ARG A 108 -11.09 -10.94 -15.26
N PHE A 109 -10.00 -10.35 -15.72
CA PHE A 109 -8.96 -11.05 -16.47
C PHE A 109 -8.21 -12.01 -15.54
N ALA A 110 -8.12 -13.28 -15.93
CA ALA A 110 -7.41 -14.32 -15.18
C ALA A 110 -5.93 -14.47 -15.60
N GLY A 111 -5.59 -14.01 -16.82
CA GLY A 111 -4.27 -14.18 -17.42
C GLY A 111 -3.69 -12.87 -17.96
N ALA A 112 -2.36 -12.76 -17.90
CA ALA A 112 -1.64 -11.58 -18.37
C ALA A 112 -1.73 -11.39 -19.89
N GLU A 113 -1.82 -12.47 -20.66
CA GLU A 113 -1.94 -12.39 -22.13
C GLU A 113 -3.28 -11.80 -22.55
N ASP A 114 -4.39 -12.32 -21.99
CA ASP A 114 -5.74 -11.81 -22.26
C ASP A 114 -5.89 -10.35 -21.85
N LEU A 115 -5.30 -9.95 -20.72
CA LEU A 115 -5.29 -8.57 -20.27
C LEU A 115 -4.53 -7.67 -21.26
N ARG A 116 -3.34 -8.09 -21.72
CA ARG A 116 -2.57 -7.32 -22.72
C ARG A 116 -3.32 -7.17 -24.03
N ALA A 117 -3.96 -8.24 -24.51
CA ALA A 117 -4.75 -8.20 -25.74
C ALA A 117 -5.96 -7.26 -25.60
N ALA A 118 -6.63 -7.26 -24.45
CA ALA A 118 -7.72 -6.33 -24.18
C ALA A 118 -7.23 -4.87 -24.10
N CYS A 119 -6.11 -4.61 -23.42
CA CYS A 119 -5.54 -3.26 -23.36
C CYS A 119 -5.07 -2.75 -24.73
N ALA A 120 -4.59 -3.62 -25.62
CA ALA A 120 -4.15 -3.22 -26.96
C ALA A 120 -5.32 -2.85 -27.90
N SER A 121 -6.54 -3.25 -27.56
CA SER A 121 -7.75 -3.00 -28.35
C SER A 121 -8.72 -2.00 -27.71
N ALA A 122 -8.34 -1.43 -26.55
CA ALA A 122 -9.10 -0.45 -25.79
C ALA A 122 -8.63 0.99 -26.03
#